data_AF-A0A0Q6W711-F1
#
_entry.id   AF-A0A0Q6W711-F1
#
_cell.length_a   1.000
_cell.length_b   1.000
_cell.length_c   1.000
_cell.angle_alpha   90.00
_cell.angle_beta   90.00
_cell.angle_gamma   90.00
#
_symmetry.space_group_name_H-M   'P 1'
#
loop_
_entity.id
_entity.type
_entity.pdbx_description
1 polymer ?
#
loop_
_entity_poly.entity_id
_entity_poly.type
_entity_poly.pdbx_seq_one_letter_code
_entity_poly.pdbx_strand_id
1 'polypeptide(L)' 'MAQVTYPCYWQKKDNGGYWYWIYYAKNGEEISRSSESYVNRSDCTHSITLMMNSASDQIFFTE' A
#
# COMPACT_ATOMS: atom_id res chain seq x y z
N MET A 1 -17.08 12.94 -4.44
CA MET A 1 -15.97 11.99 -4.19
C MET A 1 -15.08 12.61 -3.13
N ALA A 2 -14.74 11.88 -2.06
CA ALA A 2 -13.89 12.43 -1.00
C ALA A 2 -12.55 12.89 -1.61
N GLN A 3 -12.11 14.09 -1.26
CA GLN A 3 -10.84 14.62 -1.73
C GLN A 3 -9.72 13.82 -1.06
N VAL A 4 -9.02 13.01 -1.86
CA VAL A 4 -7.87 12.22 -1.39
C VAL A 4 -6.81 13.21 -0.92
N THR A 5 -6.45 13.12 0.37
CA THR A 5 -5.41 13.96 0.97
C THR A 5 -4.16 13.13 1.15
N TYR A 6 -3.03 13.60 0.63
CA TYR A 6 -1.75 12.91 0.74
C TYR A 6 -1.07 13.19 2.09
N PRO A 7 -0.30 12.23 2.65
CA PRO A 7 0.00 10.92 2.09
C PRO A 7 -1.15 9.93 2.32
N CYS A 8 -1.33 8.98 1.41
CA CYS A 8 -2.43 8.02 1.51
C CYS A 8 -2.10 6.68 0.87
N TYR A 9 -2.78 5.63 1.36
CA TYR A 9 -2.85 4.36 0.68
C TYR A 9 -4.05 4.33 -0.27
N TRP A 10 -3.81 3.89 -1.51
CA TRP A 10 -4.84 3.67 -2.50
C TRP A 10 -4.96 2.18 -2.82
N GLN A 11 -6.12 1.59 -2.56
CA GLN A 11 -6.41 0.21 -2.97
C GLN A 11 -6.95 0.18 -4.39
N LYS A 12 -6.30 -0.58 -5.26
CA LYS A 12 -6.67 -0.75 -6.67
C LYS A 12 -6.89 -2.23 -6.96
N LYS A 13 -7.65 -2.51 -8.02
CA LYS A 13 -7.91 -3.87 -8.49
C LYS A 13 -7.27 -4.03 -9.86
N ASP A 14 -6.47 -5.07 -10.04
CA ASP A 14 -5.84 -5.41 -11.29
C ASP A 14 -6.85 -6.06 -12.26
N ASN A 15 -6.49 -6.14 -13.54
CA ASN A 15 -7.29 -6.81 -14.57
C ASN A 15 -7.50 -8.30 -14.26
N GLY A 16 -6.58 -8.94 -13.53
CA GLY A 16 -6.75 -10.31 -13.02
C GLY A 16 -7.76 -10.46 -11.88
N GLY A 17 -8.35 -9.37 -11.40
CA GLY A 17 -9.33 -9.39 -10.32
C GLY A 17 -8.72 -9.40 -8.91
N TYR A 18 -7.41 -9.23 -8.80
CA TYR A 18 -6.71 -9.14 -7.52
C TYR A 18 -6.57 -7.70 -7.05
N TRP A 19 -6.53 -7.51 -5.74
CA TRP A 19 -6.33 -6.23 -5.08
C TRP A 19 -4.86 -6.01 -4.76
N TYR A 20 -4.43 -4.77 -4.85
CA TYR A 20 -3.12 -4.31 -4.41
C TYR A 20 -3.25 -2.87 -3.90
N TRP A 21 -2.26 -2.43 -3.13
CA TRP A 21 -2.21 -1.06 -2.64
C TRP A 21 -1.00 -0.30 -3.19
N ILE A 22 -1.17 1.01 -3.33
CA ILE A 22 -0.12 1.96 -3.67
C ILE A 22 -0.08 3.01 -2.57
N TYR A 23 1.12 3.34 -2.10
CA TYR A 23 1.32 4.43 -1.15
C TYR A 23 1.84 5.66 -1.88
N TYR A 24 1.07 6.74 -1.75
CA TYR A 24 1.40 8.05 -2.30
C TYR A 24 1.98 8.94 -1.21
N ALA A 25 3.14 9.53 -1.47
CA ALA A 25 3.77 10.51 -0.61
C ALA A 25 3.02 11.85 -0.61
N LYS A 26 3.39 12.76 0.30
CA LYS A 26 2.77 14.10 0.43
C LYS A 26 2.77 14.93 -0.86
N ASN A 27 3.77 14.71 -1.71
CA ASN A 27 3.91 15.37 -3.01
C ASN A 27 3.05 14.72 -4.11
N GLY A 28 2.30 13.66 -3.80
CA GLY A 28 1.46 12.93 -4.74
C GLY A 28 2.21 11.90 -5.58
N GLU A 29 3.49 11.64 -5.31
CA GLU A 29 4.27 10.63 -6.02
C GLU A 29 4.08 9.23 -5.42
N GLU A 30 4.10 8.22 -6.29
CA GLU A 30 4.06 6.81 -5.91
C GLU A 30 5.45 6.39 -5.40
N ILE A 31 5.57 6.16 -4.09
CA ILE A 31 6.86 5.80 -3.48
C ILE A 31 6.92 4.35 -3.03
N SER A 32 5.78 3.67 -2.91
CA SER A 32 5.73 2.25 -2.58
C SER A 32 4.46 1.61 -3.14
N ARG A 33 4.55 0.33 -3.47
CA ARG A 33 3.44 -0.50 -3.93
C ARG A 33 3.55 -1.88 -3.34
N SER A 34 2.42 -2.52 -3.10
CA SER A 34 2.41 -3.95 -2.80
C SER A 34 2.83 -4.73 -4.05
N SER A 35 3.77 -5.65 -3.88
CA SER A 35 4.07 -6.69 -4.87
C SER A 35 3.09 -7.86 -4.78
N GLU A 36 2.39 -7.99 -3.65
CA GLU A 36 1.40 -9.03 -3.44
C GLU A 36 0.07 -8.68 -4.11
N SER A 37 -0.58 -9.73 -4.63
CA SER A 37 -1.90 -9.65 -5.25
C SER A 37 -2.90 -10.39 -4.38
N TYR A 38 -3.81 -9.65 -3.73
CA TYR A 38 -4.77 -10.20 -2.77
C TYR A 38 -6.10 -10.54 -3.45
N VAL A 39 -6.70 -11.69 -3.13
CA VAL A 39 -8.03 -12.05 -3.68
C VAL A 39 -9.12 -11.15 -3.08
N ASN A 40 -9.06 -10.90 -1.77
CA ASN A 40 -10.05 -10.06 -1.08
C ASN A 40 -9.48 -8.68 -0.76
N ARG A 41 -10.35 -7.67 -0.80
CA ARG A 41 -10.02 -6.30 -0.38
C ARG A 41 -9.66 -6.21 1.11
N SER A 42 -10.25 -7.08 1.94
CA SER A 42 -9.96 -7.12 3.38
C SER A 42 -8.49 -7.49 3.64
N ASP A 43 -7.96 -8.47 2.91
CA ASP A 43 -6.56 -8.88 3.01
C ASP A 43 -5.62 -7.73 2.58
N CYS A 44 -5.99 -7.02 1.51
CA CYS A 44 -5.26 -5.82 1.07
C CYS A 44 -5.25 -4.72 2.14
N THR A 45 -6.38 -4.50 2.82
CA THR A 45 -6.49 -3.54 3.92
C THR A 45 -5.68 -3.98 5.15
N HIS A 46 -5.64 -5.28 5.43
CA HIS A 46 -4.83 -5.83 6.50
C HIS A 46 -3.33 -5.60 6.24
N SER A 47 -2.87 -5.83 5.01
CA SER A 47 -1.49 -5.53 4.60
C SER A 47 -1.12 -4.05 4.78
N ILE A 48 -2.01 -3.12 4.41
CA ILE A 48 -1.82 -1.69 4.68
C ILE A 48 -1.65 -1.44 6.19
N THR A 49 -2.47 -2.11 7.01
CA THR A 49 -2.41 -1.96 8.47
C THR A 49 -1.07 -2.45 9.02
N LEU A 50 -0.53 -3.54 8.50
CA LEU A 50 0.81 -4.01 8.87
C LEU A 50 1.88 -2.97 8.53
N MET A 51 1.85 -2.41 7.31
CA MET A 51 2.80 -1.37 6.90
C MET A 51 2.70 -0.08 7.73
N MET A 52 1.49 0.32 8.12
CA MET A 52 1.32 1.49 9.01
C MET A 52 1.95 1.24 10.39
N ASN A 53 1.99 -0.01 10.85
CA ASN A 53 2.59 -0.38 12.14
C ASN A 53 4.08 -0.73 12.04
N SER A 54 4.64 -0.86 10.83
CA SER A 54 6.03 -1.31 10.65
C SER A 54 7.09 -0.22 10.89
N ALA A 55 6.70 0.90 11.51
CA ALA A 55 7.58 2.05 11.72
C ALA A 55 8.78 1.75 12.64
N SER A 56 8.73 0.66 13.42
CA SER A 56 9.80 0.25 14.35
C SER A 56 10.49 -1.05 13.92
N ASP A 57 10.17 -1.61 12.75
CA ASP A 57 10.84 -2.80 12.23
C ASP A 57 12.30 -2.52 11.88
N GLN A 58 13.15 -3.53 12.07
CA GLN A 58 14.58 -3.42 11.79
C GLN A 58 14.83 -3.42 10.28
N ILE A 59 15.74 -2.55 9.84
CA ILE A 59 16.15 -2.44 8.44
C ILE A 59 17.47 -3.20 8.25
N PHE A 60 17.50 -4.12 7.28
CA PHE A 60 18.69 -4.86 6.87
C PHE A 60 19.08 -4.47 5.44
N PHE A 61 20.38 -4.47 5.13
CA PHE A 61 20.90 -4.23 3.78
C PHE A 61 22.03 -5.21 3.46
N THR A 62 22.25 -5.47 2.18
CA THR A 62 23.36 -6.26 1.64
C THR A 62 23.82 -5.58 0.36
N GLU A 63 25.13 -5.36 0.23
CA GLU A 63 25.78 -4.75 -0.95
C GLU A 63 26.12 -5.79 -2.03
#